data_AF-A0A371PLP2-F1
#
_entry.id   AF-A0A371PLP2-F1
#
_cell.length_a   1.000
_cell.length_b   1.000
_cell.length_c   1.000
_cell.angle_alpha   90.00
_cell.angle_beta   90.00
_cell.angle_gamma   90.00
#
_symmetry.space_group_name_H-M   'P 1'
#
loop_
_entity.id
_entity.type
_entity.pdbx_description
1 polymer ?
#
loop_
_entity_poly.entity_id
_entity_poly.type
_entity_poly.pdbx_seq_one_letter_code
_entity_poly.pdbx_strand_id
1 'polypeptide(L)'
;MMIMNPASYRSIHSEPNTSGNITYMTAIANWSKSNVLRITVTLLLALLLFTSFMLMGIKASGTAEPTEHEQVVIVGSGDSLWSIARRYASPRDDVRYVVHTIKNRNNLNDTLIVPGQQLIIPDF
;
A
#
# COMPACT_ATOMS: atom_id res chain seq x y z
N MET A 1 43.78 54.28 26.08
CA MET A 1 42.47 53.72 26.47
C MET A 1 41.47 54.13 25.40
N MET A 2 41.09 53.22 24.51
CA MET A 2 40.18 53.52 23.40
C MET A 2 38.74 53.28 23.88
N ILE A 3 37.94 54.35 23.98
CA ILE A 3 36.56 54.28 24.44
C ILE A 3 35.70 53.88 23.24
N MET A 4 35.33 52.60 23.16
CA MET A 4 34.42 52.10 22.13
C MET A 4 33.02 52.67 22.37
N ASN A 5 32.44 53.28 21.32
CA ASN A 5 31.07 53.77 21.32
C ASN A 5 30.10 52.59 21.14
N PRO A 6 29.20 52.30 22.11
CA PRO A 6 28.29 51.17 22.02
C PRO A 6 27.26 51.28 20.87
N ALA A 7 27.06 52.48 20.32
CA ALA A 7 26.16 52.68 19.18
C ALA A 7 26.68 52.01 17.89
N SER A 8 28.00 51.85 17.75
CA SER A 8 28.63 51.26 16.56
C SER A 8 28.45 49.73 16.46
N TYR A 9 28.11 49.08 17.57
CA TYR A 9 27.88 47.62 17.63
C TYR A 9 26.52 47.21 17.04
N ARG A 10 25.54 48.13 17.06
CA ARG A 10 24.15 47.85 16.64
C ARG A 10 23.93 47.77 15.14
N SER A 11 24.83 48.31 14.32
CA SER A 11 24.64 48.41 12.86
C SER A 11 25.13 47.18 12.08
N ILE A 12 25.91 46.30 12.71
CA ILE A 12 26.46 45.08 12.10
C ILE A 12 25.65 43.82 12.42
N HIS A 13 24.69 43.92 13.33
CA HIS A 13 23.75 42.85 13.64
C HIS A 13 22.33 43.27 13.24
N SER A 14 21.84 42.70 12.15
CA SER A 14 20.41 42.78 11.79
C SER A 14 19.63 41.91 12.78
N GLU A 15 18.79 42.52 13.62
CA GLU A 15 17.82 41.79 14.44
C GLU A 15 16.94 40.93 13.52
N PRO A 16 16.77 39.63 13.79
CA PRO A 16 15.90 38.79 12.97
C PRO A 16 14.50 39.38 13.00
N ASN A 17 13.92 39.67 11.83
CA ASN A 17 12.59 40.23 11.70
C ASN A 17 11.54 39.21 12.18
N THR A 18 11.27 39.20 13.48
CA THR A 18 10.31 38.31 14.15
C THR A 18 8.87 38.81 13.95
N SER A 19 8.66 40.10 13.68
CA SER A 19 7.32 40.70 13.54
C SER A 19 6.59 40.25 12.27
N GLY A 20 7.31 40.01 11.17
CA GLY A 20 6.75 39.41 9.96
C GLY A 20 6.16 38.03 10.25
N ASN A 21 6.92 37.15 10.90
CA ASN A 21 6.53 35.77 11.19
C ASN A 21 5.26 35.70 12.06
N ILE A 22 5.14 36.55 13.09
CA ILE A 22 3.97 36.58 13.99
C ILE A 22 2.71 37.08 13.25
N THR A 23 2.87 37.99 12.29
CA THR A 23 1.76 38.53 11.49
C THR A 23 1.16 37.47 10.56
N TYR A 24 2.01 36.67 9.89
CA TYR A 24 1.54 35.55 9.08
C TYR A 24 0.84 34.48 9.94
N MET A 25 1.41 34.14 11.11
CA MET A 25 0.84 33.13 12.00
C MET A 25 -0.56 33.50 12.51
N THR A 26 -0.77 34.77 12.87
CA THR A 26 -2.09 35.25 13.33
C THR A 26 -3.10 35.41 12.20
N ALA A 27 -2.66 35.82 11.00
CA ALA A 27 -3.52 35.90 9.82
C ALA A 27 -4.02 34.52 9.35
N ILE A 28 -3.16 33.51 9.32
CA ILE A 28 -3.52 32.13 8.95
C ILE A 28 -4.49 31.54 9.98
N ALA A 29 -4.29 31.83 11.28
CA ALA A 29 -5.14 31.34 12.35
C ALA A 29 -6.58 31.90 12.30
N ASN A 30 -6.77 33.15 11.89
CA ASN A 30 -8.10 33.74 11.76
C ASN A 30 -8.79 33.34 10.45
N TRP A 31 -8.03 33.16 9.36
CA TRP A 31 -8.55 32.64 8.10
C TRP A 31 -8.99 31.17 8.23
N SER A 32 -8.23 30.35 8.97
CA SER A 32 -8.59 28.95 9.22
C SER A 32 -9.85 28.83 10.06
N LYS A 33 -10.04 29.69 11.08
CA LYS A 33 -11.25 29.74 11.94
C LYS A 33 -12.55 29.91 11.15
N SER A 34 -12.58 30.80 10.16
CA SER A 34 -13.79 31.00 9.33
C SER A 34 -14.06 29.85 8.37
N ASN A 35 -13.05 29.02 8.08
CA ASN A 35 -13.13 27.91 7.13
C ASN A 35 -13.03 26.53 7.80
N VAL A 36 -13.03 26.44 9.14
CA VAL A 36 -12.87 25.17 9.88
C VAL A 36 -13.88 24.14 9.41
N LEU A 37 -15.16 24.51 9.28
CA LEU A 37 -16.20 23.60 8.82
C LEU A 37 -15.87 23.02 7.42
N ARG A 38 -15.42 23.87 6.49
CA ARG A 38 -15.06 23.46 5.12
C ARG A 38 -13.83 22.56 5.12
N ILE A 39 -12.81 22.91 5.90
CA ILE A 39 -11.57 22.12 6.02
C ILE A 39 -11.87 20.75 6.64
N THR A 40 -12.67 20.70 7.71
CA THR A 40 -13.10 19.46 8.35
C THR A 40 -13.87 18.57 7.38
N VAL A 41 -14.82 19.13 6.62
CA VAL A 41 -15.58 18.37 5.60
C VAL A 41 -14.65 17.85 4.50
N THR A 42 -13.71 18.66 4.01
CA THR A 42 -12.75 18.21 2.99
C THR A 42 -11.80 17.13 3.52
N LEU A 43 -11.38 17.22 4.79
CA LEU A 43 -10.53 16.20 5.42
C LEU A 43 -11.28 14.88 5.61
N LEU A 44 -12.54 14.93 6.05
CA LEU A 44 -13.39 13.74 6.17
C LEU A 44 -13.62 13.08 4.81
N LEU A 45 -13.88 13.87 3.77
CA LEU A 45 -14.02 13.37 2.41
C LEU A 45 -12.71 12.74 1.91
N ALA A 46 -11.57 13.42 2.13
CA ALA A 46 -10.26 12.91 1.73
C ALA A 46 -9.91 11.60 2.45
N LEU A 47 -10.22 11.48 3.75
CA LEU A 47 -10.05 10.25 4.51
C LEU A 47 -10.92 9.12 3.93
N LEU A 48 -12.19 9.39 3.62
CA LEU A 48 -13.10 8.40 3.03
C LEU A 48 -12.58 7.94 1.65
N LEU A 49 -12.14 8.86 0.80
CA LEU A 49 -11.57 8.52 -0.50
C LEU A 49 -10.26 7.73 -0.36
N PHE A 50 -9.42 8.09 0.63
CA PHE A 50 -8.16 7.40 0.89
C PHE A 50 -8.38 5.97 1.39
N THR A 51 -9.34 5.73 2.29
CA THR A 51 -9.67 4.37 2.73
C THR A 51 -10.24 3.55 1.58
N SER A 52 -11.11 4.12 0.75
CA SER A 52 -11.63 3.48 -0.47
C SER A 52 -10.51 3.13 -1.47
N PHE A 53 -9.56 4.04 -1.67
CA PHE A 53 -8.38 3.81 -2.52
C PHE A 53 -7.47 2.70 -1.99
N MET A 54 -7.24 2.67 -0.67
CA MET A 54 -6.46 1.59 -0.03
C MET A 54 -7.13 0.22 -0.22
N LEU A 55 -8.45 0.12 -0.13
CA LEU A 55 -9.19 -1.12 -0.37
C LEU A 55 -9.06 -1.64 -1.82
N MET A 56 -8.89 -0.75 -2.80
CA MET A 56 -8.67 -1.15 -4.21
C MET A 56 -7.38 -1.96 -4.41
N GLY A 57 -6.35 -1.70 -3.58
CA GLY A 57 -5.08 -2.43 -3.59
C GLY A 57 -5.12 -3.80 -2.90
N ILE A 58 -6.15 -4.10 -2.12
CA ILE A 58 -6.25 -5.35 -1.35
C ILE A 58 -6.74 -6.52 -2.21
N LYS A 59 -7.36 -6.26 -3.37
CA LYS A 59 -7.87 -7.31 -4.27
C LYS A 59 -6.78 -8.15 -4.97
N ALA A 60 -5.50 -7.92 -4.69
CA ALA A 60 -4.40 -8.79 -5.11
C ALA A 60 -4.16 -9.98 -4.16
N SER A 61 -4.80 -10.01 -2.98
CA SER A 61 -4.81 -11.18 -2.09
C SER A 61 -6.18 -11.84 -2.03
N GLY A 62 -6.88 -11.88 -3.18
CA GLY A 62 -8.06 -12.69 -3.34
C GLY A 62 -7.66 -14.16 -3.42
N THR A 63 -7.64 -14.87 -2.30
CA THR A 63 -7.98 -16.29 -2.33
C THR A 63 -9.44 -16.35 -2.76
N ALA A 64 -9.68 -16.30 -4.07
CA ALA A 64 -11.00 -16.52 -4.64
C ALA A 64 -11.53 -17.82 -4.04
N GLU A 65 -12.72 -17.77 -3.45
CA GLU A 65 -13.27 -18.96 -2.79
C GLU A 65 -13.32 -20.12 -3.80
N PRO A 66 -12.95 -21.34 -3.38
CA PRO A 66 -13.05 -22.51 -4.23
C PRO A 66 -14.50 -22.68 -4.67
N THR A 67 -14.73 -22.84 -5.97
CA THR A 67 -16.05 -23.22 -6.50
C THR A 67 -16.32 -24.70 -6.13
N GLU A 68 -17.57 -25.16 -6.16
CA GLU A 68 -17.92 -26.55 -5.76
C GLU A 68 -17.18 -27.64 -6.56
N HIS A 69 -16.59 -27.31 -7.71
CA HIS A 69 -15.79 -28.21 -8.55
C HIS A 69 -14.27 -27.98 -8.42
N GLU A 70 -13.80 -27.25 -7.41
CA GLU A 70 -12.38 -26.97 -7.22
C GLU A 70 -11.87 -27.58 -5.92
N GLN A 71 -10.67 -28.14 -5.96
CA GLN A 71 -10.03 -28.75 -4.80
C GLN A 71 -8.99 -27.83 -4.19
N VAL A 72 -8.94 -27.79 -2.87
CA VAL A 72 -7.90 -27.04 -2.14
C VAL A 72 -6.82 -28.01 -1.67
N VAL A 73 -5.58 -27.72 -2.03
CA VAL A 73 -4.40 -28.51 -1.67
C VAL A 73 -3.41 -27.64 -0.92
N ILE A 74 -2.91 -28.14 0.21
CA ILE A 74 -1.82 -27.53 0.96
C ILE A 74 -0.51 -28.12 0.43
N VAL A 75 0.40 -27.25 0.00
CA VAL A 75 1.70 -27.64 -0.54
C VAL A 75 2.55 -28.30 0.56
N GLY A 76 3.03 -29.51 0.30
CA GLY A 76 3.94 -30.23 1.19
C GLY A 76 5.41 -29.85 0.98
N SER A 77 6.26 -30.29 1.90
CA SER A 77 7.72 -30.18 1.72
C SER A 77 8.19 -31.08 0.58
N GLY A 78 8.88 -30.51 -0.40
CA GLY A 78 9.35 -31.23 -1.59
C GLY A 78 8.33 -31.31 -2.74
N ASP A 79 7.14 -30.75 -2.56
CA ASP A 79 6.21 -30.59 -3.67
C ASP A 79 6.68 -29.47 -4.62
N SER A 80 6.49 -29.71 -5.90
CA SER A 80 6.62 -28.73 -6.97
C SER A 80 5.28 -28.51 -7.64
N LEU A 81 5.10 -27.35 -8.28
CA LEU A 81 3.86 -27.09 -9.02
C LEU A 81 3.63 -28.16 -10.11
N TRP A 82 4.71 -28.66 -10.71
CA TRP A 82 4.68 -29.74 -11.68
C TRP A 82 4.22 -31.09 -11.08
N SER A 83 4.74 -31.47 -9.92
CA SER A 83 4.36 -32.73 -9.27
C SER A 83 2.91 -32.70 -8.79
N ILE A 84 2.44 -31.54 -8.31
CA ILE A 84 1.03 -31.34 -7.96
C ILE A 84 0.17 -31.42 -9.23
N ALA A 85 0.48 -30.65 -10.27
CA ALA A 85 -0.26 -30.69 -11.53
C ALA A 85 -0.38 -32.11 -12.10
N ARG A 86 0.72 -32.88 -12.09
CA ARG A 86 0.70 -34.28 -12.55
C ARG A 86 -0.23 -35.19 -11.75
N ARG A 87 -0.39 -34.95 -10.44
CA ARG A 87 -1.30 -35.75 -9.59
C ARG A 87 -2.77 -35.53 -9.93
N TYR A 88 -3.11 -34.33 -10.42
CA TYR A 88 -4.49 -33.92 -10.71
C TYR A 88 -4.82 -33.86 -12.21
N ALA A 89 -3.83 -34.00 -13.09
CA ALA A 89 -4.06 -34.06 -14.53
C ALA A 89 -4.78 -35.36 -14.93
N SER A 90 -5.79 -35.24 -15.80
CA SER A 90 -6.39 -36.43 -16.41
C SER A 90 -5.42 -37.05 -17.44
N PRO A 91 -5.51 -38.37 -17.76
CA PRO A 91 -4.58 -39.05 -18.67
C PRO A 91 -4.51 -38.47 -20.09
N ARG A 92 -5.49 -37.64 -20.46
CA ARG A 92 -5.59 -37.00 -21.77
C ARG A 92 -5.03 -35.57 -21.79
N ASP A 93 -4.70 -35.02 -20.61
CA ASP A 93 -4.28 -33.63 -20.48
C ASP A 93 -2.77 -33.48 -20.57
N ASP A 94 -2.33 -32.37 -21.18
CA ASP A 94 -0.95 -31.95 -21.09
C ASP A 94 -0.69 -31.33 -19.70
N VAL A 95 0.23 -31.93 -18.94
CA VAL A 95 0.66 -31.42 -17.63
C VAL A 95 1.11 -29.96 -17.69
N ARG A 96 1.69 -29.50 -18.82
CA ARG A 96 2.07 -28.09 -18.99
C ARG A 96 0.86 -27.17 -18.98
N TYR A 97 -0.23 -27.59 -19.61
CA TYR A 97 -1.49 -26.87 -19.60
C TYR A 97 -2.05 -26.82 -18.18
N VAL A 98 -2.07 -27.95 -17.48
CA VAL A 98 -2.54 -28.04 -16.09
C VAL A 98 -1.74 -27.13 -15.16
N VAL A 99 -0.40 -27.13 -15.26
CA VAL A 99 0.47 -26.20 -14.51
C VAL A 99 0.11 -24.74 -14.80
N HIS A 100 -0.07 -24.39 -16.06
CA HIS A 100 -0.45 -23.03 -16.45
C HIS A 100 -1.82 -22.62 -15.87
N THR A 101 -2.79 -23.53 -15.93
CA THR A 101 -4.14 -23.30 -15.40
C THR A 101 -4.11 -23.13 -13.89
N ILE A 102 -3.40 -23.98 -13.14
CA ILE A 102 -3.22 -23.82 -11.68
C ILE A 102 -2.51 -22.50 -11.36
N LYS A 103 -1.44 -22.16 -12.11
CA LYS A 103 -0.69 -20.92 -11.93
C LYS A 103 -1.62 -19.70 -12.07
N ASN A 104 -2.39 -19.66 -13.14
CA ASN A 104 -3.32 -18.57 -13.43
C ASN A 104 -4.45 -18.51 -12.40
N ARG A 105 -5.01 -19.67 -12.01
CA ARG A 105 -6.11 -19.75 -11.04
C ARG A 105 -5.74 -19.23 -9.66
N ASN A 106 -4.47 -19.41 -9.27
CA ASN A 106 -3.92 -18.99 -7.98
C ASN A 106 -3.13 -17.67 -8.05
N ASN A 107 -3.20 -16.94 -9.18
CA ASN A 107 -2.48 -15.69 -9.39
C ASN A 107 -0.98 -15.78 -9.04
N LEU A 108 -0.35 -16.94 -9.31
CA LEU A 108 1.06 -17.13 -9.03
C LEU A 108 1.90 -16.37 -10.06
N ASN A 109 2.84 -15.54 -9.60
CA ASN A 109 3.76 -14.83 -10.48
C ASN A 109 4.75 -15.80 -11.16
N ASP A 110 5.17 -16.83 -10.44
CA ASP A 110 6.11 -17.85 -10.90
C ASP A 110 5.60 -19.26 -10.55
N THR A 111 6.36 -20.28 -10.93
CA THR A 111 6.15 -21.71 -10.63
C THR A 111 6.67 -22.10 -9.25
N LEU A 112 7.35 -21.19 -8.56
CA LEU A 112 7.81 -21.38 -7.18
C LEU A 112 6.62 -21.37 -6.23
N ILE A 113 6.51 -22.44 -5.45
CA ILE A 113 5.51 -22.65 -4.41
C ILE A 113 6.23 -22.99 -3.11
N VAL A 114 5.61 -22.63 -1.98
CA VAL A 114 6.22 -22.80 -0.66
C VAL A 114 5.41 -23.79 0.18
N PRO A 115 6.04 -24.65 0.99
CA PRO A 115 5.30 -25.52 1.91
C PRO A 115 4.35 -24.74 2.82
N GLY A 116 3.14 -25.26 3.02
CA GLY A 116 2.07 -24.60 3.75
C GLY A 116 1.23 -23.62 2.92
N GLN A 117 1.62 -23.33 1.67
CA GLN A 117 0.82 -22.55 0.75
C GLN A 117 -0.45 -23.30 0.34
N GLN A 118 -1.58 -22.59 0.30
CA GLN A 118 -2.84 -23.11 -0.20
C GLN A 118 -2.94 -22.88 -1.71
N LEU A 119 -3.24 -23.94 -2.47
CA LEU A 119 -3.48 -23.89 -3.90
C LEU A 119 -4.88 -24.41 -4.23
N ILE A 120 -5.57 -23.69 -5.10
CA ILE A 120 -6.85 -24.05 -5.70
C ILE A 120 -6.56 -24.79 -7.00
N ILE A 121 -7.02 -26.03 -7.08
CA ILE A 121 -6.84 -26.91 -8.23
C ILE A 121 -8.19 -27.00 -8.94
N PRO A 122 -8.29 -26.53 -10.20
CA PRO A 122 -9.47 -26.72 -11.04
C PRO A 122 -9.75 -28.19 -11.31
N ASP A 123 -11.00 -28.50 -11.69
CA ASP A 123 -11.33 -29.81 -12.27
C ASP A 123 -10.77 -29.92 -13.70
N PHE A 124 -10.28 -31.10 -14.07
CA PHE A 124 -9.61 -31.38 -15.35
C PHE A 124 -10.16 -32.64 -16.04
#